data_AF-A0A7C6Y6W6-F1
#
_entry.id   AF-A0A7C6Y6W6-F1
#
_cell.length_a   1.000
_cell.length_b   1.000
_cell.length_c   1.000
_cell.angle_alpha   90.00
_cell.angle_beta   90.00
_cell.angle_gamma   90.00
#
_symmetry.space_group_name_H-M   'P 1'
#
loop_
_entity.id
_entity.type
_entity.pdbx_description
1 polymer ?
#
loop_
_entity_poly.entity_id
_entity_poly.type
_entity_poly.pdbx_seq_one_letter_code
_entity_poly.pdbx_strand_id
1 'polypeptide(L)'
;LNEIKKAGLTISESKVESFNKHKKELSTLKKLIKSYSNDEYKKMFIEDNEKVANYKNYIGNGRKKCDRDDFYNTLKVLLKGIDDCVEKEYIIKEIELDKYLPLQRVKENGVIPYQIHLEELELILKNASKYFKFLNQNNKDDEKFTVKDKIIMIMKFRIPYYVGPINTYHEGKKNGFAWAEKKSDEKVTPWNFEDIIDLETSHDKFIRKMTNKCTYLIGKDVIPKNSLLYSEYNLLNELNNIKCNGEKLSIIIRDKMIEDLFKNTNKKGKITTKKILEFLKCEGECDSNAIITGIDIEVKADLKSYRDFKSILNESFNYEMVEDIINWITSYADEKKSIKKRIQEKYPDKLTPLQINKICNLRYKDWGRLSKEFLTEIICDELSNYSTGEVGNIINAMRNTSNNIMQLLSNKYDYMKQINEQNNLLYNPNEELTHDILDDLYVSPGVKRMIWQSILIVEEIKKIIGREPEKIFVETIRSNKAAKKRTDTRKKRLLELYSSCKDETINWEKEIKGHTDSQLKSKKLYLYYLQMGKCMYSNEIINLDKLMSGEDYDIDHIYPRSKTKDDSFDNLVLVKRELNSKKSDEYPI
;
A
#
# COMPACT_ATOMS: atom_id res chain seq x y z
N LEU A 1 -10.95 -1.97 -24.30
CA LEU A 1 -10.72 -1.22 -25.57
C LEU A 1 -11.88 -1.37 -26.55
N ASN A 2 -12.36 -2.58 -26.84
CA ASN A 2 -13.47 -2.81 -27.78
C ASN A 2 -14.79 -2.11 -27.42
N GLU A 3 -15.03 -1.80 -26.14
CA GLU A 3 -16.19 -1.01 -25.70
C GLU A 3 -16.04 0.51 -25.95
N ILE A 4 -14.81 0.99 -26.17
CA ILE A 4 -14.45 2.41 -26.26
C ILE A 4 -14.13 2.81 -27.71
N LYS A 5 -13.38 1.95 -28.41
CA LYS A 5 -12.99 2.08 -29.82
C LYS A 5 -13.57 0.86 -30.53
N LYS A 6 -14.50 1.07 -31.47
CA LYS A 6 -15.02 -0.03 -32.29
C LYS A 6 -13.89 -0.57 -33.17
N ALA A 7 -13.89 -1.88 -33.39
CA ALA A 7 -12.90 -2.53 -34.25
C ALA A 7 -12.91 -1.91 -35.66
N GLY A 8 -11.73 -1.53 -36.15
CA GLY A 8 -11.55 -0.91 -37.47
C GLY A 8 -11.74 0.61 -37.53
N LEU A 9 -12.22 1.27 -36.47
CA LEU A 9 -12.40 2.73 -36.43
C LEU A 9 -11.36 3.41 -35.55
N THR A 10 -11.05 4.67 -35.86
CA THR A 10 -10.36 5.61 -34.96
C THR A 10 -11.26 5.99 -33.76
N ILE A 11 -10.70 6.60 -32.71
CA ILE A 11 -11.51 7.02 -31.55
C ILE A 11 -12.45 8.15 -31.95
N SER A 12 -11.99 9.07 -32.79
CA SER A 12 -12.77 10.17 -33.35
C SER A 12 -13.94 9.65 -34.21
N GLU A 13 -13.72 8.66 -35.08
CA GLU A 13 -14.82 8.03 -35.85
C GLU A 13 -15.83 7.31 -34.94
N SER A 14 -15.35 6.59 -33.93
CA SER A 14 -16.22 5.95 -32.93
C SER A 14 -17.08 6.98 -32.18
N LYS A 15 -16.53 8.16 -31.90
CA LYS A 15 -17.25 9.29 -31.29
C LYS A 15 -18.26 9.93 -32.25
N VAL A 16 -17.93 10.06 -33.53
CA VAL A 16 -18.88 10.49 -34.58
C VAL A 16 -20.07 9.53 -34.67
N GLU A 17 -19.83 8.22 -34.66
CA GLU A 17 -20.93 7.25 -34.63
C GLU A 17 -21.80 7.37 -33.38
N SER A 18 -21.18 7.53 -32.21
CA SER A 18 -21.88 7.76 -30.95
C SER A 18 -22.73 9.03 -31.00
N PHE A 19 -22.23 10.11 -31.59
CA PHE A 19 -22.96 11.36 -31.81
C PHE A 19 -24.15 11.17 -32.76
N ASN A 20 -23.94 10.46 -33.86
CA ASN A 20 -24.99 10.15 -34.83
C ASN A 20 -26.07 9.24 -34.23
N LYS A 21 -25.67 8.28 -33.38
CA LYS A 21 -26.58 7.44 -32.60
C LYS A 21 -27.44 8.30 -31.68
N HIS A 22 -26.83 9.16 -30.87
CA HIS A 22 -27.54 10.11 -30.00
C HIS A 22 -28.55 10.94 -30.79
N LYS A 23 -28.15 11.51 -31.94
CA LYS A 23 -29.03 12.32 -32.80
C LYS A 23 -30.26 11.53 -33.27
N LYS A 24 -30.09 10.28 -33.70
CA LYS A 24 -31.18 9.40 -34.15
C LYS A 24 -32.11 9.07 -32.99
N GLU A 25 -31.55 8.61 -31.87
CA GLU A 25 -32.30 8.24 -30.67
C GLU A 25 -33.11 9.41 -30.10
N LEU A 26 -32.52 10.60 -30.06
CA LEU A 26 -33.21 11.80 -29.59
C LEU A 26 -34.40 12.16 -30.48
N SER A 27 -34.26 12.02 -31.80
CA SER A 27 -35.35 12.26 -32.76
C SER A 27 -36.50 11.29 -32.52
N THR A 28 -36.19 10.00 -32.37
CA THR A 28 -37.18 8.95 -32.07
C THR A 28 -37.87 9.22 -30.74
N LEU A 29 -37.11 9.55 -29.69
CA LEU A 29 -37.66 9.84 -28.36
C LEU A 29 -38.59 11.04 -28.37
N LYS A 30 -38.18 12.13 -29.04
CA LYS A 30 -38.99 13.33 -29.17
C LYS A 30 -40.32 13.05 -29.88
N LYS A 31 -40.31 12.22 -30.93
CA LYS A 31 -41.54 11.83 -31.64
C LYS A 31 -42.45 11.00 -30.72
N LEU A 32 -41.90 9.99 -30.06
CA LEU A 32 -42.64 9.08 -29.17
C LEU A 32 -43.31 9.81 -28.00
N ILE A 33 -42.57 10.68 -27.31
CA ILE A 33 -43.12 11.45 -26.19
C ILE A 33 -44.16 12.47 -26.68
N LYS A 34 -43.93 13.09 -27.85
CA LYS A 34 -44.86 14.08 -28.40
C LYS A 34 -46.20 13.46 -28.85
N SER A 35 -46.20 12.23 -29.36
CA SER A 35 -47.43 11.52 -29.69
C SER A 35 -48.21 11.07 -28.45
N TYR A 36 -47.52 10.85 -27.34
CA TYR A 36 -48.13 10.47 -26.06
C TYR A 36 -48.72 11.68 -25.31
N SER A 37 -47.92 12.72 -25.04
CA SER A 37 -48.37 13.90 -24.30
C SER A 37 -47.50 15.12 -24.58
N ASN A 38 -48.14 16.21 -24.99
CA ASN A 38 -47.45 17.49 -25.23
C ASN A 38 -46.93 18.13 -23.93
N ASP A 39 -47.57 17.85 -22.79
CA ASP A 39 -47.14 18.39 -21.49
C ASP A 39 -45.90 17.66 -20.98
N GLU A 40 -45.87 16.33 -21.09
CA GLU A 40 -44.67 15.55 -20.74
C GLU A 40 -43.51 15.85 -21.70
N TYR A 41 -43.79 16.14 -22.97
CA TYR A 41 -42.78 16.64 -23.90
C TYR A 41 -42.14 17.95 -23.42
N LYS A 42 -42.95 18.92 -22.96
CA LYS A 42 -42.46 20.19 -22.43
C LYS A 42 -41.60 19.98 -21.18
N LYS A 43 -42.06 19.17 -20.22
CA LYS A 43 -41.31 18.86 -18.99
C LYS A 43 -39.96 18.20 -19.28
N MET A 44 -39.93 17.27 -20.24
CA MET A 44 -38.72 16.48 -20.54
C MET A 44 -37.68 17.26 -21.36
N PHE A 45 -38.09 18.10 -22.31
CA PHE A 45 -37.16 18.73 -23.26
C PHE A 45 -37.06 20.26 -23.20
N ILE A 46 -38.05 20.95 -22.63
CA ILE A 46 -38.16 22.42 -22.68
C ILE A 46 -37.99 23.06 -21.30
N GLU A 47 -38.62 22.50 -20.27
CA GLU A 47 -38.62 23.06 -18.92
C GLU A 47 -37.19 23.13 -18.35
N ASP A 48 -36.86 24.24 -17.70
CA ASP A 48 -35.61 24.40 -16.96
C ASP A 48 -35.89 24.28 -15.46
N ASN A 49 -35.84 23.04 -14.96
CA ASN A 49 -36.18 22.71 -13.58
C ASN A 49 -35.02 21.92 -12.95
N GLU A 50 -34.34 22.52 -11.97
CA GLU A 50 -33.16 21.96 -11.31
C GLU A 50 -33.43 20.70 -10.47
N LYS A 51 -34.70 20.43 -10.14
CA LYS A 51 -35.11 19.30 -9.31
C LYS A 51 -35.47 18.05 -10.13
N VAL A 52 -35.51 18.17 -11.45
CA VAL A 52 -35.95 17.09 -12.35
C VAL A 52 -34.78 16.65 -13.23
N ALA A 53 -34.56 15.35 -13.37
CA ALA A 53 -33.54 14.82 -14.27
C ALA A 53 -34.07 14.76 -15.72
N ASN A 54 -34.38 15.93 -16.28
CA ASN A 54 -34.86 16.07 -17.65
C ASN A 54 -33.69 16.17 -18.65
N TYR A 55 -33.99 16.17 -19.95
CA TYR A 55 -32.96 16.12 -20.99
C TYR A 55 -32.01 17.33 -20.96
N LYS A 56 -32.50 18.53 -20.60
CA LYS A 56 -31.64 19.72 -20.44
C LYS A 56 -30.58 19.54 -19.36
N ASN A 57 -30.98 19.01 -18.21
CA ASN A 57 -30.07 18.71 -17.11
C ASN A 57 -29.10 17.57 -17.46
N TYR A 58 -29.57 16.55 -18.21
CA TYR A 58 -28.72 15.44 -18.66
C TYR A 58 -27.57 15.91 -19.58
N ILE A 59 -27.85 16.74 -20.58
CA ILE A 59 -26.81 17.28 -21.48
C ILE A 59 -25.97 18.39 -20.83
N GLY A 60 -26.37 18.88 -19.64
CA GLY A 60 -25.68 19.95 -18.91
C GLY A 60 -26.01 21.37 -19.38
N ASN A 61 -27.12 21.56 -20.08
CA ASN A 61 -27.61 22.89 -20.50
C ASN A 61 -28.60 23.52 -19.50
N GLY A 62 -29.09 22.77 -18.53
CA GLY A 62 -29.93 23.29 -17.45
C GLY A 62 -29.12 23.76 -16.24
N ARG A 63 -29.79 24.29 -15.22
CA ARG A 63 -29.15 24.87 -14.02
C ARG A 63 -28.35 23.88 -13.18
N LYS A 64 -28.71 22.59 -13.23
CA LYS A 64 -28.01 21.53 -12.50
C LYS A 64 -27.86 20.29 -13.38
N LYS A 65 -26.62 19.88 -13.63
CA LYS A 65 -26.35 18.64 -14.36
C LYS A 65 -26.81 17.45 -13.54
N CYS A 66 -27.70 16.61 -14.09
CA CYS A 66 -28.06 15.33 -13.48
C CYS A 66 -27.12 14.22 -13.99
N ASP A 67 -27.03 13.13 -13.24
CA ASP A 67 -26.31 11.96 -13.73
C ASP A 67 -27.18 11.14 -14.71
N ARG A 68 -26.54 10.15 -15.34
CA ARG A 68 -27.19 9.30 -16.35
C ARG A 68 -28.27 8.42 -15.73
N ASP A 69 -28.04 7.92 -14.51
CA ASP A 69 -28.92 6.96 -13.87
C ASP A 69 -30.23 7.64 -13.42
N ASP A 70 -30.14 8.87 -12.90
CA ASP A 70 -31.28 9.74 -12.59
C ASP A 70 -32.12 10.05 -13.84
N PHE A 71 -31.45 10.37 -14.95
CA PHE A 71 -32.10 10.64 -16.23
C PHE A 71 -32.81 9.38 -16.76
N TYR A 72 -32.15 8.22 -16.71
CA TYR A 72 -32.74 6.94 -17.12
C TYR A 72 -33.91 6.53 -16.23
N ASN A 73 -33.84 6.75 -14.92
CA ASN A 73 -34.95 6.49 -14.02
C ASN A 73 -36.16 7.36 -14.36
N THR A 74 -35.94 8.65 -14.62
CA THR A 74 -37.00 9.58 -15.07
C THR A 74 -37.61 9.12 -16.39
N LEU A 75 -36.76 8.69 -17.34
CA LEU A 75 -37.18 8.19 -18.64
C LEU A 75 -37.99 6.89 -18.51
N LYS A 76 -37.56 5.93 -17.68
CA LYS A 76 -38.29 4.67 -17.41
C LYS A 76 -39.66 4.93 -16.80
N VAL A 77 -39.77 5.88 -15.86
CA VAL A 77 -41.06 6.26 -15.27
C VAL A 77 -42.00 6.82 -16.32
N LEU A 78 -41.51 7.71 -17.20
CA LEU A 78 -42.30 8.28 -18.29
C LEU A 78 -42.75 7.20 -19.30
N LEU A 79 -41.86 6.28 -19.67
CA LEU A 79 -42.15 5.22 -20.64
C LEU A 79 -43.20 4.21 -20.16
N LYS A 80 -43.43 4.06 -18.85
CA LYS A 80 -44.50 3.18 -18.31
C LYS A 80 -45.90 3.64 -18.73
N GLY A 81 -46.08 4.94 -18.95
CA GLY A 81 -47.37 5.51 -19.35
C GLY A 81 -47.66 5.39 -20.85
N ILE A 82 -46.67 5.02 -21.66
CA ILE A 82 -46.79 4.89 -23.12
C ILE A 82 -47.14 3.45 -23.49
N ASP A 83 -48.02 3.24 -24.46
CA ASP A 83 -48.35 1.91 -24.98
C ASP A 83 -47.11 1.18 -25.54
N ASP A 84 -47.16 -0.15 -25.55
CA ASP A 84 -46.05 -0.96 -26.04
C ASP A 84 -45.87 -0.81 -27.56
N CYS A 85 -44.67 -0.39 -27.96
CA CYS A 85 -44.26 -0.27 -29.34
C CYS A 85 -42.78 -0.65 -29.50
N VAL A 86 -42.37 -0.91 -30.74
CA VAL A 86 -41.00 -1.33 -31.07
C VAL A 86 -39.96 -0.30 -30.60
N GLU A 87 -40.28 1.00 -30.68
CA GLU A 87 -39.41 2.07 -30.22
C GLU A 87 -39.25 2.06 -28.69
N LYS A 88 -40.33 1.84 -27.94
CA LYS A 88 -40.29 1.77 -26.48
C LYS A 88 -39.44 0.58 -26.01
N GLU A 89 -39.62 -0.59 -26.62
CA GLU A 89 -38.81 -1.78 -26.33
C GLU A 89 -37.32 -1.54 -26.59
N TYR A 90 -36.99 -0.92 -27.73
CA TYR A 90 -35.61 -0.54 -28.06
C TYR A 90 -35.00 0.39 -27.02
N ILE A 91 -35.74 1.44 -26.61
CA ILE A 91 -35.27 2.42 -25.63
C ILE A 91 -35.01 1.75 -24.28
N ILE A 92 -35.93 0.92 -23.79
CA ILE A 92 -35.77 0.21 -22.51
C ILE A 92 -34.54 -0.68 -22.54
N LYS A 93 -34.35 -1.46 -23.61
CA LYS A 93 -33.19 -2.33 -23.79
C LYS A 93 -31.87 -1.55 -23.80
N GLU A 94 -31.80 -0.44 -24.53
CA GLU A 94 -30.58 0.38 -24.59
C GLU A 94 -30.29 1.10 -23.27
N ILE A 95 -31.32 1.47 -22.50
CA ILE A 95 -31.17 2.01 -21.15
C ILE A 95 -30.60 0.94 -20.21
N GLU A 96 -31.09 -0.31 -20.26
CA GLU A 96 -30.57 -1.42 -19.45
C GLU A 96 -29.11 -1.77 -19.79
N LEU A 97 -28.70 -1.55 -21.04
CA LEU A 97 -27.33 -1.69 -21.50
C LEU A 97 -26.47 -0.44 -21.27
N ASP A 98 -27.02 0.60 -20.63
CA ASP A 98 -26.34 1.86 -20.34
C ASP A 98 -25.86 2.65 -21.58
N LYS A 99 -26.49 2.41 -22.74
CA LYS A 99 -26.01 2.85 -24.07
C LYS A 99 -26.93 3.86 -24.77
N TYR A 100 -28.03 4.28 -24.15
CA TYR A 100 -29.02 5.18 -24.74
C TYR A 100 -28.64 6.67 -24.62
N LEU A 101 -28.82 7.45 -25.69
CA LEU A 101 -28.46 8.88 -25.74
C LEU A 101 -27.04 9.18 -25.24
N PRO A 102 -26.00 8.52 -25.76
CA PRO A 102 -24.64 8.62 -25.23
C PRO A 102 -24.09 10.04 -25.34
N LEU A 103 -23.45 10.54 -24.29
CA LEU A 103 -22.74 11.81 -24.30
C LEU A 103 -21.28 11.64 -24.75
N GLN A 104 -20.71 12.67 -25.37
CA GLN A 104 -19.34 12.60 -25.91
C GLN A 104 -18.27 12.64 -24.81
N ARG A 105 -18.48 13.50 -23.79
CA ARG A 105 -17.58 13.73 -22.65
C ARG A 105 -18.19 13.17 -21.37
N VAL A 106 -17.74 11.99 -20.96
CA VAL A 106 -18.22 11.26 -19.79
C VAL A 106 -17.05 10.81 -18.92
N LYS A 107 -17.31 10.44 -17.66
CA LYS A 107 -16.25 10.08 -16.71
C LYS A 107 -15.48 8.83 -17.16
N GLU A 108 -16.17 7.93 -17.84
CA GLU A 108 -15.66 6.68 -18.39
C GLU A 108 -14.61 6.92 -19.49
N ASN A 109 -14.57 8.11 -20.11
CA ASN A 109 -13.49 8.45 -21.03
C ASN A 109 -12.12 8.55 -20.33
N GLY A 110 -12.07 8.66 -18.99
CA GLY A 110 -10.82 8.72 -18.24
C GLY A 110 -9.98 7.44 -18.32
N VAL A 111 -10.55 6.32 -18.75
CA VAL A 111 -9.82 5.05 -18.92
C VAL A 111 -9.20 4.88 -20.31
N ILE A 112 -9.36 5.87 -21.21
CA ILE A 112 -8.80 5.82 -22.56
C ILE A 112 -7.26 5.96 -22.47
N PRO A 113 -6.49 4.96 -22.95
CA PRO A 113 -5.03 5.06 -22.95
C PRO A 113 -4.56 6.16 -23.91
N TYR A 114 -3.52 6.90 -23.53
CA TYR A 114 -2.98 8.00 -24.35
C TYR A 114 -2.51 7.52 -25.75
N GLN A 115 -2.13 6.25 -25.87
CA GLN A 115 -1.70 5.64 -27.14
C GLN A 115 -2.79 5.72 -28.22
N ILE A 116 -4.06 5.68 -27.84
CA ILE A 116 -5.17 5.81 -28.80
C ILE A 116 -5.23 7.22 -29.40
N HIS A 117 -4.95 8.24 -28.60
CA HIS A 117 -4.84 9.62 -29.07
C HIS A 117 -3.54 9.85 -29.86
N LEU A 118 -2.46 9.16 -29.47
CA LEU A 118 -1.18 9.22 -30.17
C LEU A 118 -1.29 8.67 -31.60
N GLU A 119 -2.01 7.56 -31.82
CA GLU A 119 -2.26 7.00 -33.17
C GLU A 119 -2.87 8.06 -34.10
N GLU A 120 -3.91 8.77 -33.64
CA GLU A 120 -4.56 9.84 -34.43
C GLU A 120 -3.63 11.03 -34.64
N LEU A 121 -2.89 11.46 -33.61
CA LEU A 121 -1.93 12.55 -33.71
C LEU A 121 -0.85 12.25 -34.75
N GLU A 122 -0.29 11.04 -34.74
CA GLU A 122 0.74 10.62 -35.70
C GLU A 122 0.18 10.61 -37.13
N LEU A 123 -1.07 10.19 -37.33
CA LEU A 123 -1.76 10.23 -38.63
C LEU A 123 -2.01 11.68 -39.10
N ILE A 124 -2.49 12.55 -38.21
CA ILE A 124 -2.70 13.98 -38.49
C ILE A 124 -1.38 14.62 -38.92
N LEU A 125 -0.31 14.42 -38.14
CA LEU A 125 1.00 14.99 -38.43
C LEU A 125 1.58 14.44 -39.74
N LYS A 126 1.39 13.15 -40.04
CA LYS A 126 1.81 12.53 -41.31
C LYS A 126 1.11 13.15 -42.53
N ASN A 127 -0.16 13.52 -42.39
CA ASN A 127 -0.90 14.18 -43.47
C ASN A 127 -0.54 15.66 -43.57
N ALA A 128 -0.54 16.37 -42.44
CA ALA A 128 -0.23 17.80 -42.36
C ALA A 128 1.19 18.11 -42.84
N SER A 129 2.17 17.26 -42.56
CA SER A 129 3.56 17.51 -42.95
C SER A 129 3.82 17.49 -44.46
N LYS A 130 2.87 17.00 -45.26
CA LYS A 130 2.90 17.11 -46.73
C LYS A 130 2.63 18.53 -47.21
N TYR A 131 1.82 19.29 -46.47
CA TYR A 131 1.38 20.64 -46.82
C TYR A 131 2.18 21.71 -46.07
N PHE A 132 2.53 21.43 -44.82
CA PHE A 132 3.20 22.37 -43.93
C PHE A 132 4.67 21.98 -43.74
N LYS A 133 5.54 22.58 -44.56
CA LYS A 133 6.99 22.28 -44.56
C LYS A 133 7.65 22.44 -43.19
N PHE A 134 7.19 23.40 -42.36
CA PHE A 134 7.75 23.64 -41.03
C PHE A 134 7.68 22.41 -40.11
N LEU A 135 6.73 21.49 -40.33
CA LEU A 135 6.62 20.27 -39.53
C LEU A 135 7.80 19.31 -39.74
N ASN A 136 8.44 19.36 -40.92
CA ASN A 136 9.61 18.53 -41.24
C ASN A 136 10.93 19.28 -41.01
N GLN A 137 10.89 20.55 -40.58
CA GLN A 137 12.10 21.32 -40.31
C GLN A 137 12.67 20.94 -38.95
N ASN A 138 13.99 20.90 -38.87
CA ASN A 138 14.71 20.92 -37.62
C ASN A 138 14.75 22.37 -37.10
N ASN A 139 14.68 22.55 -35.79
CA ASN A 139 14.79 23.89 -35.23
C ASN A 139 16.23 24.37 -35.32
N LYS A 140 16.44 25.69 -35.46
CA LYS A 140 17.77 26.29 -35.58
C LYS A 140 18.73 25.98 -34.42
N ASP A 141 18.17 25.68 -33.24
CA ASP A 141 18.93 25.47 -32.01
C ASP A 141 19.16 23.97 -31.67
N ASP A 142 18.55 23.04 -32.42
CA ASP A 142 18.64 21.60 -32.13
C ASP A 142 18.29 20.77 -33.37
N GLU A 143 19.33 20.30 -34.06
CA GLU A 143 19.22 19.51 -35.29
C GLU A 143 18.75 18.07 -35.06
N LYS A 144 18.61 17.62 -33.80
CA LYS A 144 18.33 16.21 -33.48
C LYS A 144 16.88 15.81 -33.76
N PHE A 145 15.94 16.75 -33.71
CA PHE A 145 14.50 16.45 -33.79
C PHE A 145 13.74 17.46 -34.66
N THR A 146 12.84 16.96 -35.51
CA THR A 146 11.92 17.81 -36.27
C THR A 146 10.84 18.41 -35.37
N VAL A 147 10.15 19.45 -35.83
CA VAL A 147 8.96 19.99 -35.13
C VAL A 147 7.92 18.90 -34.89
N LYS A 148 7.68 18.02 -35.86
CA LYS A 148 6.79 16.87 -35.72
C LYS A 148 7.23 15.94 -34.58
N ASP A 149 8.52 15.62 -34.49
CA ASP A 149 9.04 14.74 -33.43
C ASP A 149 8.85 15.38 -32.06
N LYS A 150 9.11 16.68 -31.91
CA LYS A 150 8.89 17.42 -30.66
C LYS A 150 7.43 17.39 -30.21
N ILE A 151 6.47 17.53 -31.14
CA ILE A 151 5.03 17.40 -30.83
C ILE A 151 4.71 15.99 -30.31
N ILE A 152 5.24 14.94 -30.96
CA ILE A 152 5.06 13.56 -30.54
C ILE A 152 5.68 13.32 -29.15
N MET A 153 6.86 13.89 -28.89
CA MET A 153 7.54 13.79 -27.59
C MET A 153 6.72 14.47 -26.48
N ILE A 154 6.12 15.64 -26.72
CA ILE A 154 5.24 16.29 -25.74
C ILE A 154 4.08 15.36 -25.33
N MET A 155 3.49 14.63 -26.29
CA MET A 155 2.39 13.69 -26.03
C MET A 155 2.84 12.43 -25.25
N LYS A 156 4.05 11.93 -25.54
CA LYS A 156 4.62 10.71 -24.93
C LYS A 156 5.27 10.97 -23.57
N PHE A 157 5.78 12.17 -23.34
CA PHE A 157 6.64 12.49 -22.23
C PHE A 157 5.88 12.48 -20.90
N ARG A 158 6.46 11.78 -19.93
CA ARG A 158 6.00 11.76 -18.55
C ARG A 158 7.21 11.87 -17.65
N ILE A 159 7.20 12.86 -16.76
CA ILE A 159 8.24 13.00 -15.74
C ILE A 159 8.20 11.74 -14.86
N PRO A 160 9.31 10.99 -14.75
CA PRO A 160 9.36 9.84 -13.86
C PRO A 160 9.10 10.25 -12.42
N TYR A 161 8.35 9.44 -11.68
CA TYR A 161 7.91 9.79 -10.33
C TYR A 161 9.08 9.99 -9.35
N TYR A 162 10.19 9.29 -9.56
CA TYR A 162 11.41 9.41 -8.76
C TYR A 162 12.22 10.66 -9.07
N VAL A 163 11.91 11.41 -10.14
CA VAL A 163 12.50 12.74 -10.37
C VAL A 163 11.72 13.80 -9.59
N GLY A 164 10.40 13.68 -9.54
CA GLY A 164 9.55 14.65 -8.82
C GLY A 164 9.52 16.04 -9.48
N PRO A 165 9.24 17.10 -8.71
CA PRO A 165 9.21 18.47 -9.23
C PRO A 165 10.57 18.95 -9.73
N ILE A 166 10.62 19.41 -11.00
CA ILE A 166 11.83 19.92 -11.67
C ILE A 166 12.23 21.33 -11.17
N ASN A 167 11.30 22.05 -10.55
CA ASN A 167 11.59 23.36 -9.97
C ASN A 167 12.31 23.18 -8.61
N THR A 168 13.61 23.47 -8.59
CA THR A 168 14.50 23.33 -7.44
C THR A 168 14.42 24.49 -6.43
N TYR A 169 13.52 25.47 -6.62
CA TYR A 169 13.38 26.62 -5.71
C TYR A 169 13.14 26.23 -4.22
N HIS A 170 12.56 25.06 -3.99
CA HIS A 170 12.31 24.54 -2.64
C HIS A 170 13.28 23.42 -2.22
N GLU A 171 14.34 23.17 -2.97
CA GLU A 171 15.36 22.18 -2.60
C GLU A 171 16.04 22.57 -1.28
N GLY A 172 16.31 21.58 -0.42
CA GLY A 172 16.96 21.79 0.89
C GLY A 172 16.12 22.51 1.95
N LYS A 173 14.92 23.00 1.61
CA LYS A 173 14.01 23.62 2.60
C LYS A 173 13.35 22.53 3.44
N LYS A 174 13.12 22.81 4.73
CA LYS A 174 12.50 21.89 5.71
C LYS A 174 11.18 21.26 5.23
N ASN A 175 10.40 21.99 4.42
CA ASN A 175 9.15 21.54 3.77
C ASN A 175 9.25 21.50 2.23
N GLY A 176 10.45 21.23 1.72
CA GLY A 176 10.75 21.16 0.29
C GLY A 176 10.25 19.87 -0.36
N PHE A 177 9.57 20.00 -1.50
CA PHE A 177 9.12 18.86 -2.30
C PHE A 177 9.99 18.59 -3.52
N ALA A 178 11.03 19.39 -3.77
CA ALA A 178 11.94 19.20 -4.89
C ALA A 178 13.18 18.40 -4.46
N TRP A 179 13.56 17.42 -5.27
CA TRP A 179 14.77 16.61 -5.11
C TRP A 179 15.42 16.24 -6.46
N ALA A 180 14.89 16.76 -7.56
CA ALA A 180 15.44 16.55 -8.89
C ALA A 180 16.84 17.19 -8.98
N GLU A 181 17.83 16.39 -9.36
CA GLU A 181 19.19 16.85 -9.61
C GLU A 181 19.34 17.28 -11.08
N LYS A 182 19.93 18.46 -11.29
CA LYS A 182 20.21 18.99 -12.62
C LYS A 182 21.71 18.99 -12.87
N LYS A 183 22.12 18.51 -14.06
CA LYS A 183 23.48 18.60 -14.57
C LYS A 183 23.82 20.01 -15.08
N SER A 184 22.81 20.80 -15.45
CA SER A 184 22.97 22.19 -15.89
C SER A 184 21.74 23.05 -15.56
N ASP A 185 21.92 24.37 -15.51
CA ASP A 185 20.84 25.35 -15.26
C ASP A 185 19.96 25.66 -16.48
N GLU A 186 20.10 24.87 -17.54
CA GLU A 186 19.33 25.04 -18.76
C GLU A 186 17.83 24.74 -18.58
N LYS A 187 17.02 25.31 -19.47
CA LYS A 187 15.58 25.07 -19.47
C LYS A 187 15.29 23.62 -19.85
N VAL A 188 14.63 22.92 -18.94
CA VAL A 188 14.21 21.53 -19.13
C VAL A 188 12.99 21.46 -20.06
N THR A 189 13.08 20.60 -21.06
CA THR A 189 12.05 20.28 -22.06
C THR A 189 11.97 18.77 -22.25
N PRO A 190 10.92 18.22 -22.88
CA PRO A 190 10.80 16.78 -23.12
C PRO A 190 11.96 16.14 -23.91
N TRP A 191 12.66 16.91 -24.76
CA TRP A 191 13.70 16.39 -25.67
C TRP A 191 15.13 16.53 -25.16
N ASN A 192 15.37 17.38 -24.17
CA ASN A 192 16.66 17.49 -23.47
C ASN A 192 16.58 17.00 -22.02
N PHE A 193 15.49 16.32 -21.64
CA PHE A 193 15.24 15.91 -20.25
C PHE A 193 16.33 15.00 -19.69
N GLU A 194 16.72 13.94 -20.40
CA GLU A 194 17.75 12.99 -19.96
C GLU A 194 19.16 13.59 -19.98
N ASP A 195 19.37 14.62 -20.80
CA ASP A 195 20.63 15.34 -20.92
C ASP A 195 20.83 16.33 -19.77
N ILE A 196 19.76 17.02 -19.33
CA ILE A 196 19.83 18.01 -18.25
C ILE A 196 19.57 17.40 -16.88
N ILE A 197 18.67 16.44 -16.74
CA ILE A 197 18.35 15.83 -15.43
C ILE A 197 19.29 14.67 -15.16
N ASP A 198 19.89 14.66 -13.98
CA ASP A 198 20.56 13.48 -13.46
C ASP A 198 19.52 12.54 -12.86
N LEU A 199 19.04 11.61 -13.70
CA LEU A 199 18.05 10.60 -13.31
C LEU A 199 18.54 9.73 -12.15
N GLU A 200 19.84 9.42 -12.10
CA GLU A 200 20.40 8.51 -11.11
C GLU A 200 20.47 9.18 -9.74
N THR A 201 21.03 10.40 -9.69
CA THR A 201 21.11 11.16 -8.45
C THR A 201 19.72 11.57 -7.95
N SER A 202 18.81 11.94 -8.86
CA SER A 202 17.41 12.23 -8.50
C SER A 202 16.73 11.02 -7.89
N HIS A 203 16.94 9.83 -8.46
CA HIS A 203 16.37 8.58 -7.94
C HIS A 203 17.00 8.21 -6.58
N ASP A 204 18.31 8.35 -6.41
CA ASP A 204 18.97 8.13 -5.11
C ASP A 204 18.42 9.08 -4.03
N LYS A 205 18.24 10.37 -4.34
CA LYS A 205 17.62 11.36 -3.44
C LYS A 205 16.18 10.99 -3.10
N PHE A 206 15.39 10.54 -4.09
CA PHE A 206 14.03 10.07 -3.89
C PHE A 206 13.97 8.90 -2.91
N ILE A 207 14.79 7.87 -3.13
CA ILE A 207 14.80 6.68 -2.28
C ILE A 207 15.23 7.05 -0.87
N ARG A 208 16.33 7.79 -0.68
CA ARG A 208 16.78 8.22 0.65
C ARG A 208 15.74 9.05 1.40
N LYS A 209 14.96 9.87 0.70
CA LYS A 209 13.86 10.65 1.29
C LYS A 209 12.68 9.77 1.73
N MET A 210 12.43 8.67 1.01
CA MET A 210 11.34 7.74 1.29
C MET A 210 11.74 6.59 2.23
N THR A 211 13.04 6.33 2.40
CA THR A 211 13.58 5.29 3.27
C THR A 211 13.46 5.71 4.74
N ASN A 212 12.97 4.79 5.58
CA ASN A 212 12.86 5.03 7.01
C ASN A 212 14.24 5.25 7.66
N LYS A 213 14.25 5.93 8.80
CA LYS A 213 15.46 6.08 9.61
C LYS A 213 15.60 4.94 10.61
N CYS A 214 16.84 4.70 11.04
CA CYS A 214 17.17 3.69 12.02
C CYS A 214 16.41 3.91 13.34
N THR A 215 15.97 2.81 13.95
CA THR A 215 15.25 2.84 15.23
C THR A 215 16.10 3.39 16.37
N TYR A 216 17.41 3.16 16.35
CA TYR A 216 18.32 3.51 17.44
C TYR A 216 19.25 4.68 17.13
N LEU A 217 19.65 4.87 15.87
CA LEU A 217 20.57 5.94 15.47
C LEU A 217 19.83 7.01 14.68
N ILE A 218 19.77 8.21 15.25
CA ILE A 218 19.07 9.35 14.64
C ILE A 218 19.74 9.73 13.32
N GLY A 219 18.94 9.96 12.28
CA GLY A 219 19.39 10.42 10.96
C GLY A 219 20.00 9.35 10.05
N LYS A 220 20.35 8.16 10.57
CA LYS A 220 20.92 7.05 9.79
C LYS A 220 19.85 6.31 8.99
N ASP A 221 20.14 6.00 7.72
CA ASP A 221 19.23 5.25 6.86
C ASP A 221 19.21 3.76 7.22
N VAL A 222 18.03 3.14 7.17
CA VAL A 222 17.93 1.68 7.32
C VAL A 222 18.49 0.97 6.08
N ILE A 223 18.94 -0.27 6.26
CA ILE A 223 19.36 -1.13 5.14
C ILE A 223 18.20 -1.99 4.61
N PRO A 224 18.28 -2.48 3.37
CA PRO A 224 17.27 -3.38 2.80
C PRO A 224 17.00 -4.60 3.69
N LYS A 225 15.74 -5.04 3.78
CA LYS A 225 15.39 -6.22 4.60
C LYS A 225 16.09 -7.50 4.13
N ASN A 226 16.38 -7.58 2.83
CA ASN A 226 17.08 -8.71 2.21
C ASN A 226 18.61 -8.50 2.13
N SER A 227 19.17 -7.42 2.70
CA SER A 227 20.62 -7.26 2.87
C SER A 227 21.20 -8.52 3.52
N LEU A 228 22.43 -8.91 3.17
CA LEU A 228 23.07 -10.08 3.79
C LEU A 228 23.21 -9.84 5.29
N LEU A 229 23.68 -8.66 5.69
CA LEU A 229 23.83 -8.21 7.07
C LEU A 229 22.49 -8.22 7.82
N TYR A 230 21.43 -7.65 7.22
CA TYR A 230 20.13 -7.59 7.88
C TYR A 230 19.48 -8.97 7.99
N SER A 231 19.63 -9.81 6.96
CA SER A 231 19.09 -11.18 6.96
C SER A 231 19.80 -12.06 8.00
N GLU A 232 21.12 -11.91 8.12
CA GLU A 232 21.94 -12.56 9.14
C GLU A 232 21.55 -12.11 10.55
N TYR A 233 21.41 -10.80 10.76
CA TYR A 233 20.91 -10.25 12.03
C TYR A 233 19.57 -10.88 12.43
N ASN A 234 18.58 -10.91 11.53
CA ASN A 234 17.27 -11.48 11.85
C ASN A 234 17.39 -12.97 12.20
N LEU A 235 18.22 -13.70 11.47
CA LEU A 235 18.42 -15.13 11.70
C LEU A 235 19.06 -15.37 13.07
N LEU A 236 20.17 -14.69 13.38
CA LEU A 236 20.83 -14.79 14.69
C LEU A 236 19.87 -14.38 15.82
N ASN A 237 19.05 -13.36 15.61
CA ASN A 237 18.08 -12.90 16.60
C ASN A 237 17.03 -13.97 16.95
N GLU A 238 16.66 -14.82 16.00
CA GLU A 238 15.76 -15.96 16.24
C GLU A 238 16.53 -17.18 16.79
N LEU A 239 17.65 -17.56 16.16
CA LEU A 239 18.40 -18.76 16.54
C LEU A 239 19.01 -18.67 17.94
N ASN A 240 19.45 -17.49 18.38
CA ASN A 240 20.00 -17.28 19.72
C ASN A 240 18.96 -17.45 20.85
N ASN A 241 17.67 -17.47 20.50
CA ASN A 241 16.60 -17.77 21.44
C ASN A 241 16.28 -19.27 21.52
N ILE A 242 16.72 -20.08 20.55
CA ILE A 242 16.42 -21.51 20.53
C ILE A 242 17.08 -22.19 21.72
N LYS A 243 16.27 -23.01 22.38
CA LYS A 243 16.69 -23.86 23.49
C LYS A 243 16.32 -25.30 23.22
N CYS A 244 17.24 -26.20 23.53
CA CYS A 244 17.01 -27.64 23.57
C CYS A 244 16.96 -28.07 25.04
N ASN A 245 15.85 -28.67 25.48
CA ASN A 245 15.64 -29.09 26.87
C ASN A 245 15.88 -27.97 27.92
N GLY A 246 15.59 -26.71 27.55
CA GLY A 246 15.74 -25.54 28.42
C GLY A 246 17.09 -24.84 28.32
N GLU A 247 18.11 -25.47 27.71
CA GLU A 247 19.44 -24.90 27.52
C GLU A 247 19.59 -24.26 26.14
N LYS A 248 20.29 -23.12 26.06
CA LYS A 248 20.56 -22.46 24.78
C LYS A 248 21.53 -23.28 23.95
N LEU A 249 21.38 -23.25 22.62
CA LEU A 249 22.32 -23.89 21.72
C LEU A 249 23.73 -23.28 21.87
N SER A 250 24.75 -24.14 21.76
CA SER A 250 26.13 -23.69 21.65
C SER A 250 26.35 -22.94 20.34
N ILE A 251 27.32 -22.01 20.34
CA ILE A 251 27.66 -21.20 19.17
C ILE A 251 28.06 -22.09 17.99
N ILE A 252 28.87 -23.12 18.25
CA ILE A 252 29.36 -24.07 17.24
C ILE A 252 28.20 -24.77 16.53
N ILE A 253 27.21 -25.26 17.29
CA ILE A 253 26.06 -25.97 16.74
C ILE A 253 25.12 -25.03 15.99
N ARG A 254 24.91 -23.83 16.53
CA ARG A 254 24.13 -22.79 15.83
C ARG A 254 24.79 -22.42 14.49
N ASP A 255 26.10 -22.27 14.45
CA ASP A 255 26.82 -21.91 13.22
C ASP A 255 26.79 -23.03 12.18
N LYS A 256 26.95 -24.29 12.61
CA LYS A 256 26.70 -25.46 11.74
C LYS A 256 25.27 -25.47 11.21
N MET A 257 24.29 -25.16 12.05
CA MET A 257 22.88 -25.07 11.63
C MET A 257 22.68 -23.99 10.55
N ILE A 258 23.33 -22.83 10.69
CA ILE A 258 23.29 -21.76 9.69
C ILE A 258 23.88 -22.25 8.36
N GLU A 259 25.04 -22.90 8.38
CA GLU A 259 25.68 -23.43 7.17
C GLU A 259 24.79 -24.48 6.48
N ASP A 260 24.35 -25.49 7.23
CA ASP A 260 23.69 -26.67 6.66
C ASP A 260 22.23 -26.46 6.28
N LEU A 261 21.50 -25.64 7.04
CA LEU A 261 20.06 -25.43 6.83
C LEU A 261 19.75 -24.11 6.12
N PHE A 262 20.58 -23.07 6.27
CA PHE A 262 20.28 -21.73 5.74
C PHE A 262 21.21 -21.27 4.63
N LYS A 263 22.48 -21.65 4.58
CA LYS A 263 23.38 -21.24 3.48
C LYS A 263 23.40 -22.25 2.32
N ASN A 264 23.05 -23.51 2.57
CA ASN A 264 22.99 -24.54 1.54
C ASN A 264 21.96 -24.22 0.44
N THR A 265 22.42 -24.02 -0.80
CA THR A 265 21.58 -23.64 -1.95
C THR A 265 20.58 -24.72 -2.37
N ASN A 266 20.85 -25.99 -2.01
CA ASN A 266 20.03 -27.14 -2.38
C ASN A 266 18.88 -27.39 -1.39
N LYS A 267 18.96 -26.86 -0.17
CA LYS A 267 17.94 -27.01 0.86
C LYS A 267 17.09 -25.73 0.92
N LYS A 268 16.05 -25.69 0.10
CA LYS A 268 15.06 -24.60 0.12
C LYS A 268 13.83 -25.01 0.92
N GLY A 269 13.32 -24.11 1.74
CA GLY A 269 12.02 -24.26 2.40
C GLY A 269 12.03 -23.83 3.85
N LYS A 270 10.84 -23.83 4.45
CA LYS A 270 10.64 -23.48 5.86
C LYS A 270 11.43 -24.42 6.77
N ILE A 271 12.09 -23.83 7.76
CA ILE A 271 12.83 -24.54 8.82
C ILE A 271 11.91 -24.62 10.03
N THR A 272 11.27 -25.77 10.20
CA THR A 272 10.34 -26.03 11.31
C THR A 272 11.07 -26.58 12.53
N THR A 273 10.43 -26.53 13.69
CA THR A 273 10.92 -27.17 14.92
C THR A 273 11.30 -28.64 14.71
N LYS A 274 10.55 -29.37 13.88
CA LYS A 274 10.85 -30.77 13.51
C LYS A 274 12.19 -30.92 12.80
N LYS A 275 12.47 -30.07 11.80
CA LYS A 275 13.75 -30.10 11.07
C LYS A 275 14.93 -29.72 11.95
N ILE A 276 14.73 -28.78 12.87
CA ILE A 276 15.75 -28.38 13.85
C ILE A 276 16.04 -29.55 14.79
N LEU A 277 15.01 -30.22 15.30
CA LEU A 277 15.16 -31.39 16.15
C LEU A 277 15.87 -32.54 15.41
N GLU A 278 15.53 -32.80 14.14
CA GLU A 278 16.24 -33.78 13.30
C GLU A 278 17.71 -33.40 13.11
N PHE A 279 18.02 -32.12 12.85
CA PHE A 279 19.39 -31.63 12.72
C PHE A 279 20.20 -31.84 14.02
N LEU A 280 19.64 -31.44 15.17
CA LEU A 280 20.31 -31.58 16.47
C LEU A 280 20.55 -33.06 16.83
N LYS A 281 19.65 -33.97 16.43
CA LYS A 281 19.85 -35.42 16.57
C LYS A 281 21.02 -35.92 15.73
N CYS A 282 21.09 -35.50 14.47
CA CYS A 282 22.19 -35.87 13.58
C CYS A 282 23.56 -35.39 14.10
N GLU A 283 23.59 -34.21 14.71
CA GLU A 283 24.81 -33.66 15.33
C GLU A 283 25.14 -34.27 16.71
N GLY A 284 24.29 -35.15 17.25
CA GLY A 284 24.50 -35.80 18.55
C GLY A 284 24.22 -34.91 19.76
N GLU A 285 23.51 -33.80 19.57
CA GLU A 285 23.24 -32.80 20.62
C GLU A 285 22.01 -33.12 21.47
N CYS A 286 21.12 -34.01 21.02
CA CYS A 286 19.94 -34.38 21.79
C CYS A 286 19.31 -35.72 21.39
N ASP A 287 18.55 -36.29 22.34
CA ASP A 287 17.80 -37.54 22.16
C ASP A 287 16.45 -37.35 21.45
N SER A 288 15.81 -38.47 21.12
CA SER A 288 14.51 -38.54 20.44
C SER A 288 13.40 -37.67 21.05
N ASN A 289 13.44 -37.47 22.38
CA ASN A 289 12.42 -36.79 23.17
C ASN A 289 12.76 -35.33 23.50
N ALA A 290 13.78 -34.74 22.87
CA ALA A 290 14.15 -33.36 23.16
C ALA A 290 13.05 -32.35 22.81
N ILE A 291 12.88 -31.36 23.69
CA ILE A 291 11.90 -30.29 23.54
C ILE A 291 12.61 -29.03 23.06
N ILE A 292 12.21 -28.53 21.89
CA ILE A 292 12.67 -27.26 21.34
C ILE A 292 11.75 -26.14 21.82
N THR A 293 12.33 -25.12 22.43
CA THR A 293 11.62 -23.90 22.87
C THR A 293 12.34 -22.65 22.38
N GLY A 294 11.72 -21.47 22.53
CA GLY A 294 12.27 -20.19 22.07
C GLY A 294 11.94 -19.83 20.61
N ILE A 295 11.31 -20.76 19.90
CA ILE A 295 10.64 -20.57 18.61
C ILE A 295 9.27 -21.23 18.66
N ASP A 296 8.33 -20.75 17.83
CA ASP A 296 6.96 -21.28 17.75
C ASP A 296 6.90 -22.52 16.85
N ILE A 297 6.48 -22.37 15.58
CA ILE A 297 6.38 -23.48 14.63
C ILE A 297 7.59 -23.55 13.69
N GLU A 298 8.08 -22.39 13.24
CA GLU A 298 9.15 -22.26 12.27
C GLU A 298 9.99 -21.01 12.53
N VAL A 299 11.24 -21.06 12.08
CA VAL A 299 12.10 -19.87 11.98
C VAL A 299 11.59 -19.03 10.81
N LYS A 300 11.27 -17.76 11.07
CA LYS A 300 10.71 -16.83 10.08
C LYS A 300 11.82 -16.12 9.30
N ALA A 301 12.97 -15.91 9.92
CA ALA A 301 14.16 -15.39 9.29
C ALA A 301 14.78 -16.40 8.31
N ASP A 302 15.41 -15.89 7.26
CA ASP A 302 15.99 -16.72 6.20
C ASP A 302 17.15 -15.99 5.49
N LEU A 303 18.11 -16.74 4.96
CA LEU A 303 19.25 -16.23 4.17
C LEU A 303 19.01 -16.38 2.67
N LYS A 304 17.80 -16.04 2.23
CA LYS A 304 17.39 -16.17 0.82
C LYS A 304 18.34 -15.44 -0.12
N SER A 305 18.66 -14.17 0.19
CA SER A 305 19.52 -13.35 -0.66
C SER A 305 20.92 -13.95 -0.79
N TYR A 306 21.49 -14.46 0.31
CA TYR A 306 22.75 -15.18 0.28
C TYR A 306 22.70 -16.35 -0.73
N ARG A 307 21.69 -17.23 -0.64
CA ARG A 307 21.57 -18.39 -1.53
C ARG A 307 21.34 -17.99 -2.99
N ASP A 308 20.49 -16.98 -3.23
CA ASP A 308 20.23 -16.46 -4.58
C ASP A 308 21.54 -15.96 -5.21
N PHE A 309 22.31 -15.13 -4.52
CA PHE A 309 23.60 -14.64 -5.03
C PHE A 309 24.67 -15.71 -5.10
N LYS A 310 24.75 -16.61 -4.12
CA LYS A 310 25.73 -17.70 -4.14
C LYS A 310 25.51 -18.61 -5.33
N SER A 311 24.25 -18.89 -5.70
CA SER A 311 23.90 -19.69 -6.88
C SER A 311 24.19 -19.01 -8.23
N ILE A 312 24.21 -17.67 -8.26
CA ILE A 312 24.48 -16.90 -9.48
C ILE A 312 25.98 -16.62 -9.65
N LEU A 313 26.67 -16.31 -8.54
CA LEU A 313 28.04 -15.83 -8.52
C LEU A 313 29.08 -16.93 -8.25
N ASN A 314 28.72 -17.99 -7.52
CA ASN A 314 29.61 -19.07 -7.09
C ASN A 314 30.92 -18.54 -6.45
N GLU A 315 32.03 -18.59 -7.19
CA GLU A 315 33.36 -18.14 -6.78
C GLU A 315 33.53 -16.62 -6.85
N SER A 316 32.79 -15.94 -7.74
CA SER A 316 32.77 -14.48 -7.86
C SER A 316 31.96 -13.79 -6.75
N PHE A 317 31.50 -14.54 -5.74
CA PHE A 317 30.73 -13.99 -4.63
C PHE A 317 31.61 -13.08 -3.78
N ASN A 318 31.24 -11.80 -3.70
CA ASN A 318 31.89 -10.81 -2.84
C ASN A 318 30.82 -10.12 -1.99
N TYR A 319 31.01 -10.10 -0.66
CA TYR A 319 29.99 -9.66 0.29
C TYR A 319 29.58 -8.19 0.07
N GLU A 320 30.56 -7.29 -0.04
CA GLU A 320 30.31 -5.85 -0.22
C GLU A 320 29.61 -5.55 -1.55
N MET A 321 30.07 -6.18 -2.63
CA MET A 321 29.43 -6.08 -3.94
C MET A 321 27.98 -6.56 -3.88
N VAL A 322 27.71 -7.67 -3.20
CA VAL A 322 26.36 -8.21 -3.08
C VAL A 322 25.46 -7.29 -2.24
N GLU A 323 25.98 -6.70 -1.16
CA GLU A 323 25.24 -5.69 -0.38
C GLU A 323 24.83 -4.49 -1.24
N ASP A 324 25.77 -3.94 -2.01
CA ASP A 324 25.50 -2.81 -2.91
C ASP A 324 24.46 -3.18 -3.98
N ILE A 325 24.57 -4.37 -4.57
CA ILE A 325 23.59 -4.84 -5.57
C ILE A 325 22.22 -5.08 -4.94
N ILE A 326 22.12 -5.65 -3.73
CA ILE A 326 20.84 -5.82 -3.03
C ILE A 326 20.20 -4.45 -2.76
N ASN A 327 21.00 -3.47 -2.35
CA ASN A 327 20.55 -2.11 -2.16
C ASN A 327 19.98 -1.51 -3.45
N TRP A 328 20.66 -1.70 -4.59
CA TRP A 328 20.14 -1.25 -5.88
C TRP A 328 18.89 -2.01 -6.32
N ILE A 329 18.82 -3.33 -6.16
CA ILE A 329 17.60 -4.10 -6.50
C ILE A 329 16.41 -3.62 -5.67
N THR A 330 16.63 -3.32 -4.39
CA THR A 330 15.58 -2.86 -3.47
C THR A 330 15.15 -1.43 -3.79
N SER A 331 16.10 -0.56 -4.15
CA SER A 331 15.85 0.84 -4.48
C SER A 331 15.24 1.03 -5.88
N TYR A 332 15.68 0.24 -6.85
CA TYR A 332 15.35 0.37 -8.29
C TYR A 332 14.49 -0.78 -8.80
N ALA A 333 13.56 -1.29 -7.99
CA ALA A 333 12.86 -2.56 -8.24
C ALA A 333 12.19 -2.67 -9.63
N ASP A 334 11.79 -1.56 -10.24
CA ASP A 334 11.16 -1.51 -11.57
C ASP A 334 12.09 -1.00 -12.70
N GLU A 335 13.36 -0.68 -12.41
CA GLU A 335 14.31 -0.09 -13.36
C GLU A 335 15.56 -0.95 -13.58
N LYS A 336 15.37 -2.10 -14.23
CA LYS A 336 16.47 -3.04 -14.54
C LYS A 336 17.64 -2.40 -15.31
N LYS A 337 17.35 -1.41 -16.16
CA LYS A 337 18.39 -0.69 -16.92
C LYS A 337 19.33 0.08 -15.99
N SER A 338 18.77 0.79 -15.01
CA SER A 338 19.52 1.55 -14.00
C SER A 338 20.38 0.63 -13.13
N ILE A 339 19.83 -0.51 -12.70
CA ILE A 339 20.60 -1.53 -11.95
C ILE A 339 21.77 -2.05 -12.78
N LYS A 340 21.50 -2.44 -14.03
CA LYS A 340 22.53 -2.96 -14.95
C LYS A 340 23.65 -1.95 -15.16
N LYS A 341 23.31 -0.68 -15.41
CA LYS A 341 24.29 0.39 -15.60
C LYS A 341 25.17 0.59 -14.37
N ARG A 342 24.58 0.70 -13.17
CA ARG A 342 25.32 0.84 -11.90
C ARG A 342 26.28 -0.31 -11.62
N ILE A 343 25.85 -1.55 -11.91
CA ILE A 343 26.71 -2.73 -11.78
C ILE A 343 27.93 -2.62 -12.70
N GLN A 344 27.73 -2.25 -13.96
CA GLN A 344 28.79 -2.13 -14.95
C GLN A 344 29.77 -0.99 -14.64
N GLU A 345 29.29 0.11 -14.07
CA GLU A 345 30.11 1.27 -13.72
C GLU A 345 30.92 1.05 -12.44
N LYS A 346 30.32 0.50 -11.37
CA LYS A 346 31.00 0.31 -10.09
C LYS A 346 31.87 -0.95 -10.04
N TYR A 347 31.47 -2.00 -10.75
CA TYR A 347 32.17 -3.28 -10.79
C TYR A 347 32.46 -3.72 -12.23
N PRO A 348 33.25 -2.92 -12.98
CA PRO A 348 33.64 -3.29 -14.33
C PRO A 348 34.34 -4.64 -14.33
N ASP A 349 34.00 -5.49 -15.29
CA ASP A 349 34.60 -6.80 -15.54
C ASP A 349 34.53 -7.85 -14.41
N LYS A 350 33.85 -7.55 -13.29
CA LYS A 350 33.67 -8.53 -12.19
C LYS A 350 32.57 -9.55 -12.46
N LEU A 351 31.59 -9.20 -13.31
CA LEU A 351 30.39 -9.99 -13.56
C LEU A 351 30.17 -10.19 -15.06
N THR A 352 29.85 -11.42 -15.44
CA THR A 352 29.49 -11.73 -16.82
C THR A 352 28.12 -11.15 -17.19
N PRO A 353 27.84 -10.86 -18.47
CA PRO A 353 26.52 -10.39 -18.91
C PRO A 353 25.37 -11.32 -18.51
N LEU A 354 25.61 -12.64 -18.46
CA LEU A 354 24.64 -13.63 -18.01
C LEU A 354 24.33 -13.51 -16.52
N GLN A 355 25.35 -13.31 -15.68
CA GLN A 355 25.17 -13.07 -14.24
C GLN A 355 24.41 -11.78 -13.98
N ILE A 356 24.78 -10.69 -14.68
CA ILE A 356 24.10 -9.39 -14.56
C ILE A 356 22.63 -9.52 -14.92
N ASN A 357 22.30 -10.21 -16.02
CA ASN A 357 20.91 -10.44 -16.42
C ASN A 357 20.12 -11.26 -15.38
N LYS A 358 20.74 -12.28 -14.77
CA LYS A 358 20.11 -13.05 -13.67
C LYS A 358 19.87 -12.18 -12.44
N ILE A 359 20.86 -11.38 -12.04
CA ILE A 359 20.77 -10.43 -10.92
C ILE A 359 19.65 -9.42 -11.15
N CYS A 360 19.56 -8.83 -12.35
CA CYS A 360 18.51 -7.85 -12.70
C CYS A 360 17.10 -8.45 -12.73
N ASN A 361 16.95 -9.78 -12.65
CA ASN A 361 15.66 -10.46 -12.53
C ASN A 361 15.27 -10.77 -11.08
N LEU A 362 16.20 -10.65 -10.12
CA LEU A 362 15.89 -10.75 -8.71
C LEU A 362 14.97 -9.59 -8.29
N ARG A 363 14.09 -9.87 -7.34
CA ARG A 363 13.17 -8.88 -6.77
C ARG A 363 13.24 -8.94 -5.26
N TYR A 364 13.87 -7.94 -4.68
CA TYR A 364 13.83 -7.69 -3.24
C TYR A 364 12.92 -6.50 -2.96
N LYS A 365 12.26 -6.56 -1.82
CA LYS A 365 11.34 -5.54 -1.33
C LYS A 365 11.59 -5.32 0.14
N ASP A 366 11.03 -4.22 0.63
CA ASP A 366 11.02 -3.80 2.01
C ASP A 366 12.39 -3.39 2.56
N TRP A 367 12.32 -2.42 3.46
CA TRP A 367 13.46 -1.93 4.22
C TRP A 367 13.41 -2.51 5.64
N GLY A 368 14.59 -2.67 6.24
CA GLY A 368 14.72 -3.05 7.64
C GLY A 368 14.31 -1.93 8.60
N ARG A 369 14.62 -2.11 9.88
CA ARG A 369 14.42 -1.11 10.93
C ARG A 369 15.73 -0.55 11.51
N LEU A 370 16.85 -1.16 11.12
CA LEU A 370 18.18 -0.90 11.64
C LEU A 370 19.08 -0.44 10.49
N SER A 371 20.04 0.42 10.79
CA SER A 371 21.07 0.84 9.85
C SER A 371 22.25 -0.13 9.87
N LYS A 372 23.12 -0.02 8.86
CA LYS A 372 24.40 -0.74 8.84
C LYS A 372 25.25 -0.30 10.02
N GLU A 373 25.34 1.01 10.23
CA GLU A 373 26.12 1.65 11.29
C GLU A 373 25.71 1.14 12.67
N PHE A 374 24.41 1.00 12.94
CA PHE A 374 23.95 0.44 14.20
C PHE A 374 24.48 -0.98 14.42
N LEU A 375 24.44 -1.83 13.38
CA LEU A 375 24.86 -3.23 13.48
C LEU A 375 26.39 -3.40 13.55
N THR A 376 27.16 -2.52 12.92
CA THR A 376 28.61 -2.70 12.71
C THR A 376 29.52 -1.69 13.42
N GLU A 377 29.03 -0.51 13.78
CA GLU A 377 29.84 0.60 14.31
C GLU A 377 29.62 0.91 15.79
N ILE A 378 28.50 0.44 16.39
CA ILE A 378 28.33 0.53 17.86
C ILE A 378 29.12 -0.60 18.50
N ILE A 379 30.15 -0.23 19.26
CA ILE A 379 31.12 -1.15 19.87
C ILE A 379 30.86 -1.21 21.38
N CYS A 380 30.90 -2.43 21.92
CA CYS A 380 30.95 -2.67 23.36
C CYS A 380 32.38 -3.05 23.75
N ASP A 381 33.00 -2.28 24.64
CA ASP A 381 34.39 -2.49 25.04
C ASP A 381 34.57 -3.81 25.80
N GLU A 382 33.58 -4.21 26.60
CA GLU A 382 33.60 -5.46 27.38
C GLU A 382 33.60 -6.73 26.51
N LEU A 383 33.03 -6.63 25.31
CA LEU A 383 32.99 -7.71 24.32
C LEU A 383 34.07 -7.55 23.24
N SER A 384 34.93 -6.55 23.37
CA SER A 384 36.03 -6.29 22.45
C SER A 384 37.34 -6.85 23.00
N ASN A 385 38.09 -7.54 22.16
CA ASN A 385 39.45 -7.97 22.46
C ASN A 385 40.40 -7.37 21.42
N TYR A 386 40.96 -6.21 21.75
CA TYR A 386 41.87 -5.48 20.88
C TYR A 386 43.18 -6.23 20.61
N SER A 387 43.56 -7.20 21.46
CA SER A 387 44.75 -8.03 21.24
C SER A 387 44.53 -9.10 20.18
N THR A 388 43.30 -9.61 20.00
CA THR A 388 42.94 -10.58 18.95
C THR A 388 42.33 -9.92 17.71
N GLY A 389 42.00 -8.62 17.79
CA GLY A 389 41.30 -7.90 16.73
C GLY A 389 39.78 -8.15 16.71
N GLU A 390 39.24 -8.82 17.72
CA GLU A 390 37.81 -9.05 17.85
C GLU A 390 37.10 -7.78 18.33
N VAL A 391 36.29 -7.20 17.44
CA VAL A 391 35.50 -6.00 17.75
C VAL A 391 34.11 -6.43 18.23
N GLY A 392 33.75 -6.02 19.43
CA GLY A 392 32.46 -6.27 20.07
C GLY A 392 31.34 -5.41 19.52
N ASN A 393 31.19 -5.30 18.19
CA ASN A 393 30.01 -4.66 17.60
C ASN A 393 28.77 -5.56 17.70
N ILE A 394 27.58 -5.00 17.48
CA ILE A 394 26.32 -5.73 17.71
C ILE A 394 26.25 -7.04 16.91
N ILE A 395 26.55 -7.02 15.61
CA ILE A 395 26.48 -8.24 14.80
C ILE A 395 27.51 -9.30 15.25
N ASN A 396 28.74 -8.89 15.59
CA ASN A 396 29.77 -9.80 16.09
C ASN A 396 29.42 -10.35 17.47
N ALA A 397 28.86 -9.55 18.37
CA ALA A 397 28.38 -10.04 19.65
C ALA A 397 27.24 -11.05 19.50
N MET A 398 26.35 -10.88 18.52
CA MET A 398 25.32 -11.88 18.21
C MET A 398 25.89 -13.17 17.62
N ARG A 399 27.01 -13.10 16.88
CA ARG A 399 27.77 -14.29 16.42
C ARG A 399 28.51 -14.95 17.59
N ASN A 400 29.15 -14.20 18.45
CA ASN A 400 30.04 -14.76 19.48
C ASN A 400 29.33 -15.05 20.80
N THR A 401 28.04 -14.77 20.92
CA THR A 401 27.24 -15.07 22.11
C THR A 401 25.89 -15.65 21.72
N SER A 402 25.20 -16.29 22.67
CA SER A 402 23.81 -16.72 22.49
C SER A 402 22.81 -15.62 22.87
N ASN A 403 23.21 -14.33 22.84
CA ASN A 403 22.31 -13.21 23.14
C ASN A 403 21.55 -12.75 21.90
N ASN A 404 20.25 -12.45 22.07
CA ASN A 404 19.49 -11.71 21.07
C ASN A 404 19.76 -10.20 21.19
N ILE A 405 19.26 -9.40 20.25
CA ILE A 405 19.50 -7.95 20.24
C ILE A 405 19.02 -7.24 21.51
N MET A 406 17.87 -7.62 22.06
CA MET A 406 17.34 -7.00 23.29
C MET A 406 18.19 -7.35 24.52
N GLN A 407 18.76 -8.55 24.55
CA GLN A 407 19.68 -8.97 25.60
C GLN A 407 21.00 -8.20 25.51
N LEU A 408 21.50 -7.93 24.29
CA LEU A 408 22.67 -7.07 24.09
C LEU A 408 22.37 -5.63 24.48
N LEU A 409 21.19 -5.10 24.17
CA LEU A 409 20.79 -3.74 24.55
C LEU A 409 20.32 -3.61 26.01
N SER A 410 20.42 -4.68 26.81
CA SER A 410 20.11 -4.61 28.24
C SER A 410 21.22 -3.89 29.01
N ASN A 411 20.95 -3.55 30.28
CA ASN A 411 21.93 -2.92 31.16
C ASN A 411 23.17 -3.79 31.45
N LYS A 412 23.22 -5.02 30.95
CA LYS A 412 24.39 -5.90 31.07
C LYS A 412 25.57 -5.41 30.23
N TYR A 413 25.32 -4.70 29.14
CA TYR A 413 26.34 -4.21 28.22
C TYR A 413 26.18 -2.70 28.00
N ASP A 414 27.23 -2.03 27.54
CA ASP A 414 27.26 -0.57 27.36
C ASP A 414 26.70 -0.10 26.01
N TYR A 415 26.18 -0.97 25.15
CA TYR A 415 25.63 -0.59 23.84
C TYR A 415 24.63 0.58 23.89
N MET A 416 23.69 0.57 24.85
CA MET A 416 22.71 1.65 24.99
C MET A 416 23.35 2.98 25.38
N LYS A 417 24.43 2.96 26.16
CA LYS A 417 25.19 4.16 26.49
C LYS A 417 25.85 4.74 25.24
N GLN A 418 26.52 3.90 24.45
CA GLN A 418 27.18 4.28 23.19
C GLN A 418 26.20 4.85 22.16
N ILE A 419 25.02 4.24 22.03
CA ILE A 419 23.93 4.73 21.18
C ILE A 419 23.47 6.13 21.61
N ASN A 420 23.25 6.34 22.91
CA ASN A 420 22.82 7.62 23.45
C ASN A 420 23.89 8.70 23.25
N GLU A 421 25.17 8.37 23.45
CA GLU A 421 26.28 9.29 23.19
C GLU A 421 26.32 9.73 21.73
N GLN A 422 26.22 8.79 20.78
CA GLN A 422 26.18 9.14 19.34
C GLN A 422 24.96 9.99 18.97
N ASN A 423 23.78 9.70 19.52
CA ASN A 423 22.58 10.49 19.27
C ASN A 423 22.67 11.90 19.88
N ASN A 424 23.28 12.02 21.06
CA ASN A 424 23.45 13.31 21.73
C ASN A 424 24.38 14.26 20.97
N LEU A 425 25.31 13.75 20.16
CA LEU A 425 26.12 14.57 19.25
C LEU A 425 25.28 15.33 18.21
N LEU A 426 24.09 14.83 17.90
CA LEU A 426 23.16 15.47 16.96
C LEU A 426 22.19 16.43 17.66
N TYR A 427 22.13 16.41 18.98
CA TYR A 427 21.25 17.25 19.77
C TYR A 427 21.93 18.57 20.12
N ASN A 428 21.32 19.69 19.73
CA ASN A 428 21.76 21.01 20.15
C ASN A 428 20.93 21.48 21.35
N PRO A 429 21.49 21.52 22.58
CA PRO A 429 20.74 21.88 23.78
C PRO A 429 20.28 23.36 23.80
N ASN A 430 20.81 24.19 22.90
CA ASN A 430 20.42 25.59 22.75
C ASN A 430 19.33 25.81 21.69
N GLU A 431 18.82 24.76 21.04
CA GLU A 431 17.75 24.88 20.06
C GLU A 431 16.40 25.07 20.78
N GLU A 432 15.67 26.12 20.41
CA GLU A 432 14.33 26.36 20.96
C GLU A 432 13.41 25.18 20.63
N LEU A 433 12.59 24.77 21.60
CA LEU A 433 11.54 23.76 21.37
C LEU A 433 10.62 24.24 20.25
N THR A 434 10.67 23.58 19.10
CA THR A 434 9.73 23.82 18.00
C THR A 434 8.75 22.67 17.86
N HIS A 435 7.63 22.95 17.18
CA HIS A 435 6.62 21.93 16.87
C HIS A 435 7.20 20.74 16.09
N ASP A 436 8.33 20.93 15.39
CA ASP A 436 8.94 19.94 14.50
C ASP A 436 9.41 18.68 15.25
N ILE A 437 9.65 18.77 16.56
CA ILE A 437 9.96 17.62 17.42
C ILE A 437 8.85 16.55 17.37
N LEU A 438 7.62 16.96 17.02
CA LEU A 438 6.49 16.06 16.90
C LEU A 438 6.31 15.47 15.50
N ASP A 439 7.08 15.91 14.50
CA ASP A 439 6.89 15.49 13.11
C ASP A 439 7.20 13.99 12.93
N ASP A 440 8.13 13.45 13.70
CA ASP A 440 8.49 12.03 13.65
C ASP A 440 7.55 11.13 14.46
N LEU A 441 6.66 11.69 15.30
CA LEU A 441 5.71 10.90 16.07
C LEU A 441 4.66 10.25 15.16
N TYR A 442 4.48 8.94 15.30
CA TYR A 442 3.46 8.15 14.58
C TYR A 442 2.07 8.32 15.21
N VAL A 443 1.58 9.57 15.28
CA VAL A 443 0.26 9.91 15.81
C VAL A 443 -0.46 10.87 14.87
N SER A 444 -1.79 10.89 14.93
CA SER A 444 -2.58 11.76 14.06
C SER A 444 -2.26 13.25 14.30
N PRO A 445 -2.44 14.14 13.31
CA PRO A 445 -2.21 15.58 13.49
C PRO A 445 -2.97 16.19 14.66
N GLY A 446 -4.18 15.69 14.95
CA GLY A 446 -4.95 16.10 16.12
C GLY A 446 -4.26 15.75 17.44
N VAL A 447 -3.68 14.55 17.53
CA VAL A 447 -2.91 14.10 18.69
C VAL A 447 -1.60 14.87 18.80
N LYS A 448 -0.88 15.11 17.69
CA LYS A 448 0.33 15.97 17.70
C LYS A 448 0.03 17.35 18.26
N ARG A 449 -1.06 17.99 17.80
CA ARG A 449 -1.51 19.27 18.35
C ARG A 449 -1.77 19.21 19.85
N MET A 450 -2.42 18.15 20.34
CA MET A 450 -2.66 17.97 21.79
C MET A 450 -1.37 17.81 22.58
N ILE A 451 -0.42 17.01 22.08
CA ILE A 451 0.91 16.84 22.69
C ILE A 451 1.63 18.19 22.74
N TRP A 452 1.65 18.92 21.62
CA TRP A 452 2.28 20.25 21.54
C TRP A 452 1.72 21.23 22.57
N GLN A 453 0.39 21.33 22.65
CA GLN A 453 -0.26 22.20 23.62
C GLN A 453 0.06 21.78 25.07
N SER A 454 0.16 20.47 25.34
CA SER A 454 0.53 19.97 26.66
C SER A 454 1.96 20.38 27.04
N ILE A 455 2.90 20.29 26.09
CA ILE A 455 4.28 20.74 26.28
C ILE A 455 4.32 22.26 26.56
N LEU A 456 3.63 23.07 25.75
CA LEU A 456 3.57 24.52 25.94
C LEU A 456 3.01 24.92 27.32
N ILE A 457 1.95 24.23 27.78
CA ILE A 457 1.36 24.47 29.10
C ILE A 457 2.37 24.14 30.21
N VAL A 458 3.11 23.02 30.10
CA VAL A 458 4.12 22.65 31.08
C VAL A 458 5.27 23.67 31.12
N GLU A 459 5.75 24.12 29.96
CA GLU A 459 6.79 25.16 29.87
C GLU A 459 6.32 26.50 30.44
N GLU A 460 5.06 26.88 30.20
CA GLU A 460 4.46 28.08 30.78
C GLU A 460 4.35 27.97 32.32
N ILE A 461 3.90 26.84 32.84
CA ILE A 461 3.85 26.57 34.29
C ILE A 461 5.24 26.66 34.91
N LYS A 462 6.25 26.03 34.29
CA LYS A 462 7.66 26.10 34.73
C LYS A 462 8.16 27.54 34.78
N LYS A 463 7.86 28.35 33.76
CA LYS A 463 8.24 29.76 33.69
C LYS A 463 7.55 30.60 34.79
N ILE A 464 6.27 30.33 35.08
CA ILE A 464 5.51 31.03 36.11
C ILE A 464 6.03 30.68 37.51
N ILE A 465 6.30 29.41 37.79
CA ILE A 465 6.72 28.94 39.12
C ILE A 465 8.22 29.17 39.36
N GLY A 466 9.04 29.19 38.31
CA GLY A 466 10.48 29.42 38.40
C GLY A 466 11.31 28.22 38.87
N ARG A 467 10.75 27.00 38.85
CA ARG A 467 11.45 25.74 39.16
C ARG A 467 10.91 24.58 38.34
N GLU A 468 11.72 23.53 38.19
CA GLU A 468 11.32 22.29 37.53
C GLU A 468 10.28 21.52 38.36
N PRO A 469 9.27 20.88 37.74
CA PRO A 469 8.36 19.99 38.44
C PRO A 469 9.08 18.71 38.87
N GLU A 470 8.77 18.21 40.08
CA GLU A 470 9.31 16.93 40.56
C GLU A 470 8.72 15.74 39.80
N LYS A 471 7.42 15.82 39.46
CA LYS A 471 6.66 14.76 38.77
C LYS A 471 5.62 15.37 37.85
N ILE A 472 5.46 14.77 36.66
CA ILE A 472 4.41 15.12 35.69
C ILE A 472 3.56 13.88 35.47
N PHE A 473 2.27 13.96 35.75
CA PHE A 473 1.31 12.90 35.47
C PHE A 473 0.55 13.21 34.19
N VAL A 474 0.65 12.33 33.19
CA VAL A 474 0.00 12.51 31.89
C VAL A 474 -1.10 11.46 31.70
N GLU A 475 -2.34 11.91 31.60
CA GLU A 475 -3.49 11.07 31.26
C GLU A 475 -3.92 11.32 29.82
N THR A 476 -4.17 10.26 29.06
CA THR A 476 -4.64 10.35 27.67
C THR A 476 -5.97 9.62 27.50
N ILE A 477 -6.92 10.25 26.83
CA ILE A 477 -8.21 9.62 26.53
C ILE A 477 -8.00 8.65 25.36
N ARG A 478 -8.32 7.36 25.56
CA ARG A 478 -8.33 6.35 24.49
C ARG A 478 -9.51 6.55 23.53
N SER A 479 -9.58 7.69 22.84
CA SER A 479 -10.49 7.80 21.71
C SER A 479 -9.78 7.25 20.47
N ASN A 480 -9.96 5.96 20.20
CA ASN A 480 -9.73 5.37 18.87
C ASN A 480 -10.75 5.94 17.88
N LYS A 481 -10.74 7.26 17.64
CA LYS A 481 -11.34 7.82 16.44
C LYS A 481 -10.35 7.53 15.33
N ALA A 482 -10.42 6.30 14.80
CA ALA A 482 -9.86 6.00 13.49
C ALA A 482 -10.26 7.14 12.54
N ALA A 483 -9.37 7.48 11.61
CA ALA A 483 -9.67 8.45 10.56
C ALA A 483 -11.08 8.18 10.02
N LYS A 484 -11.89 9.24 9.80
CA LYS A 484 -13.19 9.14 9.12
C LYS A 484 -12.96 8.64 7.68
N LYS A 485 -12.62 7.36 7.51
CA LYS A 485 -12.79 6.66 6.26
C LYS A 485 -14.29 6.72 5.98
N ARG A 486 -14.65 6.91 4.70
CA ARG A 486 -16.02 6.71 4.25
C ARG A 486 -16.44 5.33 4.77
N THR A 487 -17.35 5.29 5.72
CA THR A 487 -17.75 4.04 6.36
C THR A 487 -18.32 3.17 5.25
N ASP A 488 -17.63 2.09 4.86
CA ASP A 488 -18.26 1.08 4.03
C ASP A 488 -19.50 0.63 4.79
N THR A 489 -20.67 0.73 4.16
CA THR A 489 -21.91 0.39 4.85
C THR A 489 -21.86 -1.09 5.18
N ARG A 490 -22.45 -1.46 6.32
CA ARG A 490 -22.54 -2.88 6.74
C ARG A 490 -23.11 -3.77 5.64
N LYS A 491 -24.04 -3.23 4.85
CA LYS A 491 -24.59 -3.86 3.64
C LYS A 491 -23.52 -4.20 2.62
N LYS A 492 -22.67 -3.24 2.26
CA LYS A 492 -21.60 -3.45 1.28
C LYS A 492 -20.61 -4.52 1.76
N ARG A 493 -20.21 -4.49 3.03
CA ARG A 493 -19.31 -5.51 3.61
C ARG A 493 -19.92 -6.91 3.58
N LEU A 494 -21.20 -7.05 3.90
CA LEU A 494 -21.90 -8.35 3.80
C LEU A 494 -22.00 -8.84 2.35
N LEU A 495 -22.31 -7.95 1.40
CA LEU A 495 -22.37 -8.32 -0.03
C LEU A 495 -21.00 -8.78 -0.56
N GLU A 496 -19.91 -8.12 -0.15
CA GLU A 496 -18.55 -8.55 -0.51
C GLU A 496 -18.22 -9.93 0.07
N LEU A 497 -18.54 -10.18 1.35
CA LEU A 497 -18.34 -11.47 1.99
C LEU A 497 -19.10 -12.59 1.25
N TYR A 498 -20.39 -12.40 1.01
CA TYR A 498 -21.21 -13.42 0.34
C TYR A 498 -20.91 -13.57 -1.15
N SER A 499 -20.44 -12.53 -1.83
CA SER A 499 -19.98 -12.65 -3.23
C SER A 499 -18.76 -13.59 -3.37
N SER A 500 -18.02 -13.81 -2.28
CA SER A 500 -16.87 -14.72 -2.23
C SER A 500 -17.24 -16.18 -1.87
N CYS A 501 -18.46 -16.41 -1.37
CA CYS A 501 -19.01 -17.73 -1.10
C CYS A 501 -19.67 -18.30 -2.37
N LYS A 502 -19.12 -19.37 -2.96
CA LYS A 502 -19.59 -19.89 -4.25
C LYS A 502 -20.73 -20.92 -4.18
N ASP A 503 -21.01 -21.49 -3.01
CA ASP A 503 -21.91 -22.64 -2.85
C ASP A 503 -22.79 -22.53 -1.60
N GLU A 504 -23.71 -21.56 -1.58
CA GLU A 504 -24.71 -21.47 -0.51
C GLU A 504 -26.12 -21.77 -1.04
N THR A 505 -26.86 -22.61 -0.31
CA THR A 505 -28.25 -23.01 -0.62
C THR A 505 -29.25 -21.85 -0.49
N ILE A 506 -28.87 -20.76 0.19
CA ILE A 506 -29.68 -19.57 0.42
C ILE A 506 -29.05 -18.39 -0.33
N ASN A 507 -29.86 -17.65 -1.10
CA ASN A 507 -29.40 -16.46 -1.81
C ASN A 507 -29.35 -15.23 -0.87
N TRP A 508 -28.33 -15.19 -0.02
CA TRP A 508 -28.11 -14.11 0.95
C TRP A 508 -27.96 -12.75 0.29
N GLU A 509 -27.36 -12.68 -0.90
CA GLU A 509 -27.22 -11.41 -1.62
C GLU A 509 -28.57 -10.74 -1.87
N LYS A 510 -29.59 -11.51 -2.27
CA LYS A 510 -30.94 -10.98 -2.53
C LYS A 510 -31.59 -10.51 -1.24
N GLU A 511 -31.46 -11.27 -0.15
CA GLU A 511 -32.01 -10.93 1.16
C GLU A 511 -31.37 -9.66 1.73
N ILE A 512 -30.04 -9.57 1.71
CA ILE A 512 -29.27 -8.40 2.14
C ILE A 512 -29.59 -7.17 1.27
N LYS A 513 -29.76 -7.35 -0.06
CA LYS A 513 -30.18 -6.26 -0.97
C LYS A 513 -31.58 -5.73 -0.61
N GLY A 514 -32.47 -6.59 -0.12
CA GLY A 514 -33.81 -6.24 0.36
C GLY A 514 -33.83 -5.38 1.63
N HIS A 515 -32.78 -5.41 2.45
CA HIS A 515 -32.66 -4.57 3.64
C HIS A 515 -32.05 -3.20 3.34
N THR A 516 -32.53 -2.16 4.04
CA THR A 516 -31.94 -0.82 4.02
C THR A 516 -30.65 -0.76 4.86
N ASP A 517 -29.75 0.17 4.54
CA ASP A 517 -28.54 0.39 5.36
C ASP A 517 -28.86 0.73 6.83
N SER A 518 -30.03 1.34 7.09
CA SER A 518 -30.48 1.67 8.44
C SER A 518 -30.84 0.41 9.24
N GLN A 519 -31.55 -0.55 8.63
CA GLN A 519 -31.90 -1.81 9.30
C GLN A 519 -30.66 -2.61 9.71
N LEU A 520 -29.65 -2.66 8.84
CA LEU A 520 -28.38 -3.34 9.11
C LEU A 520 -27.52 -2.63 10.17
N LYS A 521 -27.91 -1.45 10.67
CA LYS A 521 -27.31 -0.84 11.88
C LYS A 521 -27.68 -1.58 13.16
N SER A 522 -28.76 -2.38 13.16
CA SER A 522 -29.04 -3.28 14.27
C SER A 522 -27.90 -4.30 14.44
N LYS A 523 -27.33 -4.37 15.64
CA LYS A 523 -26.24 -5.34 15.92
C LYS A 523 -26.72 -6.78 15.74
N LYS A 524 -27.96 -7.09 16.18
CA LYS A 524 -28.56 -8.43 16.06
C LYS A 524 -28.72 -8.86 14.61
N LEU A 525 -29.31 -8.02 13.77
CA LEU A 525 -29.49 -8.34 12.34
C LEU A 525 -28.16 -8.46 11.60
N TYR A 526 -27.19 -7.62 11.95
CA TYR A 526 -25.86 -7.71 11.35
C TYR A 526 -25.12 -9.00 11.75
N LEU A 527 -25.20 -9.40 13.02
CA LEU A 527 -24.63 -10.66 13.51
C LEU A 527 -25.33 -11.89 12.93
N TYR A 528 -26.65 -11.83 12.71
CA TYR A 528 -27.40 -12.88 12.02
C TYR A 528 -26.78 -13.20 10.66
N TYR A 529 -26.52 -12.19 9.83
CA TYR A 529 -25.87 -12.42 8.53
C TYR A 529 -24.39 -12.78 8.65
N LEU A 530 -23.65 -12.26 9.64
CA LEU A 530 -22.27 -12.72 9.85
C LEU A 530 -22.19 -14.20 10.25
N GLN A 531 -23.24 -14.73 10.87
CA GLN A 531 -23.33 -16.10 11.36
C GLN A 531 -24.17 -17.02 10.46
N MET A 532 -24.43 -16.60 9.21
CA MET A 532 -25.23 -17.39 8.26
C MET A 532 -26.61 -17.81 8.81
N GLY A 533 -27.21 -16.95 9.62
CA GLY A 533 -28.50 -17.17 10.25
C GLY A 533 -28.52 -18.28 11.31
N LYS A 534 -27.38 -18.60 11.94
CA LYS A 534 -27.29 -19.64 12.97
C LYS A 534 -26.81 -19.12 14.32
N CYS A 535 -27.27 -19.77 15.38
CA CYS A 535 -26.83 -19.54 16.75
C CYS A 535 -25.37 -20.01 16.89
N MET A 536 -24.48 -19.16 17.41
CA MET A 536 -23.06 -19.49 17.50
C MET A 536 -22.77 -20.69 18.42
N TYR A 537 -23.57 -20.89 19.47
CA TYR A 537 -23.32 -21.93 20.49
C TYR A 537 -23.99 -23.27 20.18
N SER A 538 -25.13 -23.27 19.50
CA SER A 538 -25.85 -24.52 19.17
C SER A 538 -25.83 -24.89 17.70
N ASN A 539 -25.35 -24.00 16.83
CA ASN A 539 -25.40 -24.14 15.36
C ASN A 539 -26.83 -24.30 14.79
N GLU A 540 -27.86 -24.06 15.60
CA GLU A 540 -29.26 -24.12 15.18
C GLU A 540 -29.66 -22.86 14.40
N ILE A 541 -30.60 -23.01 13.48
CA ILE A 541 -31.11 -21.91 12.66
C ILE A 541 -31.85 -20.89 13.55
N ILE A 542 -31.52 -19.62 13.35
CA ILE A 542 -32.17 -18.47 13.98
C ILE A 542 -33.39 -18.10 13.14
N ASN A 543 -34.55 -17.99 13.79
CA ASN A 543 -35.73 -17.49 13.12
C ASN A 543 -35.66 -15.95 13.05
N LEU A 544 -35.65 -15.40 11.82
CA LEU A 544 -35.49 -13.97 11.58
C LEU A 544 -36.65 -13.14 12.13
N ASP A 545 -37.89 -13.63 12.05
CA ASP A 545 -39.07 -12.90 12.57
C ASP A 545 -39.03 -12.78 14.10
N LYS A 546 -38.59 -13.86 14.78
CA LYS A 546 -38.35 -13.85 16.23
C LYS A 546 -37.19 -12.94 16.63
N LEU A 547 -36.12 -12.93 15.83
CA LEU A 547 -34.99 -12.02 16.04
C LEU A 547 -35.41 -10.55 15.92
N MET A 548 -36.24 -10.23 14.92
CA MET A 548 -36.71 -8.87 14.64
C MET A 548 -37.75 -8.37 15.64
N SER A 549 -38.54 -9.26 16.24
CA SER A 549 -39.45 -8.96 17.36
C SER A 549 -38.73 -8.82 18.71
N GLY A 550 -37.45 -9.19 18.79
CA GLY A 550 -36.60 -9.03 19.99
C GLY A 550 -36.66 -10.22 20.96
N GLU A 551 -37.33 -11.30 20.58
CA GLU A 551 -37.53 -12.51 21.36
C GLU A 551 -36.39 -13.52 21.14
N ASP A 552 -36.22 -14.46 22.08
CA ASP A 552 -35.40 -15.68 22.00
C ASP A 552 -33.86 -15.57 21.79
N TYR A 553 -33.33 -14.44 21.35
CA TYR A 553 -31.90 -14.30 21.01
C TYR A 553 -31.25 -13.07 21.64
N ASP A 554 -30.04 -13.24 22.16
CA ASP A 554 -29.22 -12.20 22.77
C ASP A 554 -27.84 -12.11 22.13
N ILE A 555 -27.20 -10.95 22.34
CA ILE A 555 -25.81 -10.74 21.95
C ILE A 555 -24.96 -11.03 23.17
N ASP A 556 -24.02 -11.95 23.01
CA ASP A 556 -23.05 -12.30 24.03
C ASP A 556 -21.63 -11.89 23.62
N HIS A 557 -20.75 -11.75 24.62
CA HIS A 557 -19.34 -11.47 24.44
C HIS A 557 -18.54 -12.77 24.44
N ILE A 558 -17.80 -13.06 23.36
CA ILE A 558 -16.98 -14.27 23.27
C ILE A 558 -16.02 -14.35 24.47
N TYR A 559 -15.23 -13.30 24.66
CA TYR A 559 -14.45 -13.07 25.86
C TYR A 559 -15.26 -12.25 26.88
N PRO A 560 -15.40 -12.74 28.12
CA PRO A 560 -16.17 -12.06 29.15
C PRO A 560 -15.73 -10.62 29.42
N ARG A 561 -16.71 -9.76 29.68
CA ARG A 561 -16.49 -8.34 29.99
C ARG A 561 -15.63 -8.10 31.23
N SER A 562 -15.63 -9.05 32.17
CA SER A 562 -14.78 -9.04 33.36
C SER A 562 -13.29 -9.13 33.01
N LYS A 563 -12.93 -9.75 31.87
CA LYS A 563 -11.55 -9.90 31.40
C LYS A 563 -11.14 -8.87 30.36
N THR A 564 -12.06 -8.43 29.50
CA THR A 564 -11.80 -7.43 28.46
C THR A 564 -12.98 -6.49 28.27
N LYS A 565 -12.71 -5.19 28.08
CA LYS A 565 -13.75 -4.18 27.75
C LYS A 565 -13.96 -4.05 26.24
N ASP A 566 -13.78 -5.14 25.50
CA ASP A 566 -13.93 -5.15 24.04
C ASP A 566 -15.40 -5.36 23.64
N ASP A 567 -16.03 -4.27 23.17
CA ASP A 567 -17.39 -4.24 22.63
C ASP A 567 -17.42 -4.21 21.08
N SER A 568 -16.30 -4.52 20.42
CA SER A 568 -16.20 -4.63 18.96
C SER A 568 -16.95 -5.86 18.43
N PHE A 569 -17.33 -5.85 17.15
CA PHE A 569 -18.01 -6.99 16.53
C PHE A 569 -17.18 -8.27 16.54
N ASP A 570 -15.85 -8.19 16.68
CA ASP A 570 -14.97 -9.34 16.72
C ASP A 570 -15.11 -10.12 18.04
N ASN A 571 -15.67 -9.48 19.08
CA ASN A 571 -15.96 -10.08 20.37
C ASN A 571 -17.46 -10.28 20.64
N LEU A 572 -18.34 -10.05 19.66
CA LEU A 572 -19.80 -10.18 19.83
C LEU A 572 -20.37 -11.31 18.97
N VAL A 573 -21.26 -12.11 19.56
CA VAL A 573 -21.96 -13.20 18.86
C VAL A 573 -23.45 -13.20 19.19
N LEU A 574 -24.27 -13.63 18.24
CA LEU A 574 -25.70 -13.81 18.40
C LEU A 574 -26.01 -15.26 18.80
N VAL A 575 -26.67 -15.43 19.93
CA VAL A 575 -26.92 -16.74 20.56
C VAL A 575 -28.34 -16.82 21.10
N LYS A 576 -28.85 -18.03 21.34
CA LYS A 576 -30.13 -18.23 22.04
C LYS A 576 -30.00 -17.73 23.47
N ARG A 577 -31.02 -17.01 23.97
CA ARG A 577 -31.08 -16.42 25.31
C ARG A 577 -30.85 -17.45 26.41
N GLU A 578 -31.43 -18.64 26.26
CA GLU A 578 -31.24 -19.75 27.22
C GLU A 578 -29.78 -20.19 27.33
N LEU A 579 -29.07 -20.30 26.20
CA LEU A 579 -27.66 -20.69 26.18
C LEU A 579 -26.77 -19.59 26.74
N ASN A 580 -27.08 -18.33 26.44
CA ASN A 580 -26.41 -17.18 27.01
C ASN A 580 -26.54 -17.15 28.54
N SER A 581 -27.75 -17.40 29.06
CA SER A 581 -28.01 -17.40 30.50
C SER A 581 -27.30 -18.53 31.27
N LYS A 582 -26.96 -19.63 30.60
CA LYS A 582 -26.24 -20.78 31.17
C LYS A 582 -24.72 -20.62 31.15
N LYS A 583 -24.21 -19.63 30.39
CA LYS A 583 -22.78 -19.40 30.23
C LYS A 583 -22.21 -18.66 31.44
N SER A 584 -21.02 -19.10 31.90
CA SER A 584 -20.23 -18.44 32.94
C SER A 584 -19.14 -17.53 32.35
N ASP A 585 -18.35 -16.86 33.20
CA ASP A 585 -17.20 -16.02 32.79
C ASP A 585 -15.95 -16.83 32.35
N GLU A 586 -16.16 -18.04 31.84
CA GLU A 586 -15.11 -18.97 31.38
C GLU A 586 -15.05 -19.04 29.85
N TYR A 587 -13.82 -19.10 29.31
CA TYR A 587 -13.53 -19.20 27.88
C TYR A 587 -12.25 -20.05 27.70
N PRO A 588 -12.14 -20.92 26.67
CA PRO A 588 -13.14 -21.22 25.64
C PRO A 588 -14.36 -21.98 26.17
N ILE A 589 -15.48 -21.87 25.45
CA ILE A 589 -16.80 -22.45 25.77
C ILE A 589 -16.85 -23.91 25.33
#